data_AF-H9ZU89-F1
#
_entry.id   AF-H9ZU89-F1
#
_cell.length_a   1.000
_cell.length_b   1.000
_cell.length_c   1.000
_cell.angle_alpha   90.00
_cell.angle_beta   90.00
_cell.angle_gamma   90.00
#
_symmetry.space_group_name_H-M   'P 1'
#
loop_
_entity.id
_entity.type
_entity.pdbx_description
1 polymer ?
#
loop_
_entity_poly.entity_id
_entity_poly.type
_entity_poly.pdbx_seq_one_letter_code
_entity_poly.pdbx_strand_id
1 'polypeptide(L)'
;MLTWVDLLTLMVLALSLALGYRGGLVLAWVGLLGLPLYAAALALGLPAFWTALALGLFLGALAKSLPLFLSEAAERGLGLLGGGLLGLFLAAAIWTGFPSEPAPSGGIRYPSLRLPTPIYQGVAQSPFARRVFAWAWGTPWARKALGLEGQHLR
;
A
#
# COMPACT_ATOMS: atom_id res chain seq x y z
N MET A 1 -0.02 17.81 14.31
CA MET A 1 -1.11 18.26 13.41
C MET A 1 -1.13 17.35 12.20
N LEU A 2 -2.29 17.10 11.59
CA LEU A 2 -2.36 16.35 10.33
C LEU A 2 -1.86 17.24 9.18
N THR A 3 -1.08 16.67 8.29
CA THR A 3 -0.52 17.33 7.12
C THR A 3 -1.33 17.02 5.86
N TRP A 4 -1.07 17.70 4.76
CA TRP A 4 -1.71 17.40 3.48
C TRP A 4 -1.47 15.95 3.01
N VAL A 5 -0.30 15.37 3.35
CA VAL A 5 0.02 13.96 3.05
C VAL A 5 -0.91 13.03 3.80
N ASP A 6 -1.19 13.33 5.06
CA ASP A 6 -2.10 12.53 5.89
C ASP A 6 -3.54 12.63 5.38
N LEU A 7 -3.97 13.83 4.99
CA LEU A 7 -5.31 14.03 4.42
C LEU A 7 -5.48 13.28 3.09
N LEU A 8 -4.49 13.35 2.20
CA LEU A 8 -4.47 12.58 0.95
C LEU A 8 -4.56 11.08 1.24
N THR A 9 -3.79 10.61 2.23
CA THR A 9 -3.73 9.21 2.61
C THR A 9 -5.05 8.71 3.21
N LEU A 10 -5.65 9.49 4.11
CA LEU A 10 -6.96 9.19 4.70
C LEU A 10 -8.07 9.23 3.65
N MET A 11 -7.99 10.14 2.67
CA MET A 11 -8.91 10.18 1.54
C MET A 11 -8.80 8.91 0.69
N VAL A 12 -7.58 8.44 0.39
CA VAL A 12 -7.35 7.19 -0.35
C VAL A 12 -7.88 5.98 0.42
N LEU A 13 -7.67 5.93 1.74
CA LEU A 13 -8.22 4.88 2.60
C LEU A 13 -9.76 4.89 2.57
N ALA A 14 -10.38 6.06 2.74
CA ALA A 14 -11.83 6.22 2.70
C ALA A 14 -12.41 5.83 1.33
N LEU A 15 -11.76 6.24 0.24
CA LEU A 15 -12.14 5.86 -1.12
C LEU A 15 -12.05 4.34 -1.32
N SER A 16 -10.96 3.72 -0.86
CA SER A 16 -10.77 2.28 -0.98
C SER A 16 -11.82 1.48 -0.19
N LEU A 17 -12.22 1.96 1.00
CA LEU A 17 -13.35 1.38 1.75
C LEU A 17 -14.68 1.51 1.00
N ALA A 18 -14.96 2.69 0.44
CA ALA A 18 -16.19 2.93 -0.33
C ALA A 18 -16.24 2.07 -1.60
N LEU A 19 -15.12 1.95 -2.31
CA LEU A 19 -14.96 1.06 -3.46
C LEU A 19 -15.08 -0.41 -3.05
N GLY A 20 -14.50 -0.78 -1.90
CA GLY A 20 -14.63 -2.12 -1.33
C GLY A 20 -16.08 -2.50 -1.07
N TYR A 21 -16.81 -1.63 -0.37
CA TYR A 21 -18.23 -1.85 -0.08
C TYR A 21 -19.08 -1.98 -1.35
N ARG A 22 -18.81 -1.16 -2.38
CA ARG A 22 -19.54 -1.18 -3.67
C ARG A 22 -19.12 -2.34 -4.57
N GLY A 23 -17.86 -2.71 -4.53
CA GLY A 23 -17.24 -3.71 -5.39
C GLY A 23 -17.35 -5.14 -4.87
N GLY A 24 -17.83 -5.33 -3.64
CA GLY A 24 -18.17 -6.64 -3.08
C GLY A 24 -17.01 -7.63 -3.17
N LEU A 25 -17.29 -8.83 -3.68
CA LEU A 25 -16.31 -9.91 -3.73
C LEU A 25 -15.07 -9.60 -4.56
N VAL A 26 -15.18 -8.78 -5.61
CA VAL A 26 -14.02 -8.43 -6.43
C VAL A 26 -12.96 -7.73 -5.59
N LEU A 27 -13.36 -6.76 -4.77
CA LEU A 27 -12.43 -6.01 -3.92
C LEU A 27 -12.02 -6.82 -2.69
N ALA A 28 -12.88 -7.74 -2.22
CA ALA A 28 -12.50 -8.75 -1.24
C ALA A 28 -11.30 -9.55 -1.75
N TRP A 29 -11.34 -10.05 -2.99
CA TRP A 29 -10.24 -10.81 -3.58
C TRP A 29 -8.96 -10.00 -3.74
N VAL A 30 -9.06 -8.75 -4.20
CA VAL A 30 -7.89 -7.86 -4.31
C VAL A 30 -7.19 -7.69 -2.97
N GLY A 31 -7.94 -7.35 -1.92
CA GLY A 31 -7.36 -7.09 -0.61
C GLY A 31 -6.91 -8.35 0.15
N LEU A 32 -7.77 -9.38 0.20
CA LEU A 32 -7.56 -10.57 1.04
C LEU A 32 -6.64 -11.60 0.40
N LEU A 33 -6.65 -11.71 -0.94
CA LEU A 33 -5.85 -12.70 -1.66
C LEU A 33 -4.72 -12.03 -2.47
N GLY A 34 -5.05 -10.96 -3.20
CA GLY A 34 -4.13 -10.26 -4.08
C GLY A 34 -2.92 -9.68 -3.34
N LEU A 35 -3.14 -8.94 -2.26
CA LEU A 35 -2.04 -8.31 -1.52
C LEU A 35 -1.10 -9.32 -0.86
N PRO A 36 -1.58 -10.37 -0.15
CA PRO A 36 -0.67 -11.39 0.38
C PRO A 36 0.12 -12.12 -0.71
N LEU A 37 -0.52 -12.48 -1.82
CA LEU A 37 0.15 -13.14 -2.94
C LEU A 37 1.19 -12.21 -3.60
N TYR A 38 0.87 -10.93 -3.75
CA TYR A 38 1.80 -9.93 -4.25
C TYR A 38 3.03 -9.82 -3.34
N ALA A 39 2.82 -9.64 -2.03
CA ALA A 39 3.91 -9.57 -1.06
C ALA A 39 4.77 -10.85 -1.05
N ALA A 40 4.15 -12.03 -1.11
CA ALA A 40 4.85 -13.31 -1.17
C ALA A 40 5.68 -13.45 -2.45
N ALA A 41 5.10 -13.12 -3.61
CA ALA A 41 5.80 -13.15 -4.89
C ALA A 41 7.03 -12.22 -4.91
N LEU A 42 6.91 -11.01 -4.35
CA LEU A 42 8.05 -10.11 -4.21
C LEU A 42 9.09 -10.61 -3.22
N ALA A 43 8.67 -11.25 -2.12
CA ALA A 43 9.59 -11.87 -1.18
C ALA A 43 10.46 -12.94 -1.88
N LEU A 44 9.90 -13.67 -2.83
CA LEU A 44 10.58 -14.65 -3.71
C LEU A 44 11.43 -14.01 -4.82
N GLY A 45 11.47 -12.68 -4.93
CA GLY A 45 12.29 -11.98 -5.92
C GLY A 45 11.64 -11.85 -7.29
N LEU A 46 10.33 -12.09 -7.41
CA LEU A 46 9.64 -11.90 -8.68
C LEU A 46 9.54 -10.40 -9.04
N PRO A 47 9.60 -10.03 -10.32
CA PRO A 47 9.52 -8.64 -10.75
C PRO A 47 8.13 -8.05 -10.47
N ALA A 48 8.10 -6.89 -9.81
CA ALA A 48 6.85 -6.34 -9.28
C ALA A 48 5.80 -6.01 -10.34
N PHE A 49 6.21 -5.43 -11.47
CA PHE A 49 5.29 -5.08 -12.54
C PHE A 49 4.55 -6.32 -13.09
N TRP A 50 5.29 -7.35 -13.49
CA TRP A 50 4.71 -8.58 -14.04
C TRP A 50 3.90 -9.35 -13.00
N THR A 51 4.35 -9.33 -11.74
CA THR A 51 3.62 -9.94 -10.63
C THR A 51 2.26 -9.27 -10.43
N ALA A 52 2.22 -7.94 -10.34
CA ALA A 52 0.98 -7.19 -10.18
C ALA A 52 0.03 -7.41 -11.36
N LEU A 53 0.56 -7.42 -12.59
CA LEU A 53 -0.23 -7.67 -13.79
C LEU A 53 -0.83 -9.09 -13.78
N ALA A 54 -0.01 -10.11 -13.53
CA ALA A 54 -0.45 -11.51 -13.50
C ALA A 54 -1.51 -11.74 -12.42
N LEU A 55 -1.30 -11.19 -11.22
CA LEU A 55 -2.28 -11.27 -10.13
C LEU A 55 -3.57 -10.52 -10.47
N GLY A 56 -3.50 -9.34 -11.07
CA GLY A 56 -4.68 -8.59 -11.50
C GLY A 56 -5.54 -9.39 -12.50
N LEU A 57 -4.90 -10.01 -13.49
CA LEU A 57 -5.58 -10.87 -14.46
C LEU A 57 -6.16 -12.12 -13.80
N PHE A 58 -5.40 -12.78 -12.93
CA PHE A 58 -5.84 -13.98 -12.20
C PHE A 58 -7.06 -13.69 -11.33
N LEU A 59 -7.02 -12.62 -10.53
CA LEU A 59 -8.14 -12.23 -9.67
C LEU A 59 -9.37 -11.81 -10.47
N GLY A 60 -9.18 -11.11 -11.59
CA GLY A 60 -10.27 -10.75 -12.51
C GLY A 60 -10.93 -11.97 -13.14
N ALA A 61 -10.15 -13.01 -13.46
CA ALA A 61 -10.69 -14.29 -13.92
C ALA A 61 -11.42 -15.03 -12.79
N LEU A 62 -10.82 -15.09 -11.60
CA LEU A 62 -11.38 -15.74 -10.41
C LEU A 62 -12.75 -15.15 -10.03
N ALA A 63 -12.86 -13.83 -10.04
CA ALA A 63 -14.09 -13.12 -9.72
C ALA A 63 -15.24 -13.44 -10.69
N LYS A 64 -14.94 -13.80 -11.94
CA LYS A 64 -15.94 -14.19 -12.94
C LYS A 64 -16.28 -15.68 -12.88
N SER A 65 -15.36 -16.52 -12.42
CA SER A 65 -15.47 -17.97 -12.51
C SER A 65 -15.99 -18.65 -11.23
N LEU A 66 -15.92 -17.98 -10.07
CA LEU A 66 -16.44 -18.50 -8.81
C LEU A 66 -17.82 -17.91 -8.47
N PRO A 67 -18.92 -18.64 -8.74
CA PRO A 67 -20.22 -18.30 -8.17
C PRO A 67 -20.20 -18.60 -6.67
N LEU A 68 -19.95 -17.57 -5.86
CA LEU A 68 -20.11 -17.67 -4.42
C LEU A 68 -21.53 -17.28 -4.04
N PHE A 69 -22.28 -18.23 -3.48
CA PHE A 69 -23.61 -17.97 -2.94
C PHE A 69 -23.49 -17.36 -1.54
N LEU A 70 -23.23 -16.06 -1.50
CA LEU A 70 -23.18 -15.28 -0.26
C LEU A 70 -24.43 -14.40 -0.13
N SER A 71 -24.79 -14.07 1.10
CA SER A 71 -25.76 -13.00 1.32
C SER A 71 -25.13 -11.66 0.90
N GLU A 72 -25.97 -10.73 0.46
CA GLU A 72 -25.53 -9.40 0.04
C GLU A 72 -24.75 -8.67 1.16
N ALA A 73 -25.17 -8.83 2.41
CA ALA A 73 -24.47 -8.27 3.56
C ALA A 73 -23.07 -8.88 3.76
N ALA A 74 -22.93 -10.19 3.57
CA ALA A 74 -21.64 -10.88 3.68
C ALA A 74 -20.68 -10.46 2.55
N GLU A 75 -21.18 -10.37 1.32
CA GLU A 75 -20.40 -9.90 0.18
C GLU A 75 -19.91 -8.46 0.38
N ARG A 76 -20.80 -7.54 0.77
CA ARG A 76 -20.42 -6.14 1.05
C ARG A 76 -19.46 -6.04 2.23
N GLY A 77 -19.63 -6.87 3.26
CA GLY A 77 -18.72 -6.96 4.40
C GLY A 77 -17.31 -7.40 3.98
N LEU A 78 -17.21 -8.47 3.18
CA LEU A 78 -15.93 -8.94 2.64
C LEU A 78 -15.29 -7.90 1.71
N GLY A 79 -16.10 -7.24 0.88
CA GLY A 79 -15.64 -6.15 0.04
C GLY A 79 -15.07 -4.98 0.84
N LEU A 80 -15.72 -4.60 1.94
CA LEU A 80 -15.22 -3.56 2.85
C LEU A 80 -13.89 -3.98 3.51
N LEU A 81 -13.76 -5.24 3.94
CA LEU A 81 -12.51 -5.76 4.48
C LEU A 81 -11.38 -5.71 3.45
N GLY A 82 -11.63 -6.21 2.23
CA GLY A 82 -10.65 -6.17 1.15
C GLY A 82 -10.26 -4.75 0.73
N GLY A 83 -11.26 -3.88 0.58
CA GLY A 83 -11.04 -2.46 0.31
C GLY A 83 -10.28 -1.75 1.43
N GLY A 84 -10.53 -2.12 2.69
CA GLY A 84 -9.78 -1.62 3.84
C GLY A 84 -8.31 -2.03 3.81
N LEU A 85 -8.03 -3.31 3.55
CA LEU A 85 -6.65 -3.80 3.42
C LEU A 85 -5.90 -3.13 2.25
N LEU A 86 -6.56 -3.01 1.09
CA LEU A 86 -6.01 -2.27 -0.04
C LEU A 86 -5.77 -0.80 0.30
N GLY A 87 -6.71 -0.15 0.97
CA GLY A 87 -6.58 1.24 1.37
C GLY A 87 -5.42 1.45 2.35
N LEU A 88 -5.24 0.53 3.31
CA LEU A 88 -4.11 0.56 4.25
C LEU A 88 -2.77 0.34 3.54
N PHE A 89 -2.73 -0.58 2.57
CA PHE A 89 -1.53 -0.80 1.77
C PHE A 89 -1.17 0.43 0.93
N LEU A 90 -2.15 1.03 0.23
CA LEU A 90 -1.97 2.26 -0.53
C LEU A 90 -1.58 3.43 0.37
N ALA A 91 -2.16 3.53 1.56
CA ALA A 91 -1.79 4.51 2.56
C ALA A 91 -0.33 4.39 2.98
N ALA A 92 0.12 3.16 3.27
CA ALA A 92 1.51 2.88 3.58
C ALA A 92 2.43 3.23 2.39
N ALA A 93 2.02 2.92 1.15
CA ALA A 93 2.77 3.24 -0.05
C ALA A 93 2.92 4.76 -0.23
N ILE A 94 1.87 5.55 -0.01
CA ILE A 94 1.94 7.02 -0.08
C ILE A 94 2.85 7.56 1.03
N TRP A 95 2.65 7.11 2.27
CA TRP A 95 3.43 7.56 3.42
C TRP A 95 4.91 7.21 3.36
N THR A 96 5.30 6.20 2.58
CA THR A 96 6.69 5.72 2.47
C THR A 96 7.30 5.96 1.08
N GLY A 97 6.51 6.42 0.12
CA GLY A 97 6.92 6.57 -1.28
C GLY A 97 7.79 7.78 -1.58
N PHE A 98 8.12 8.60 -0.57
CA PHE A 98 9.00 9.76 -0.76
C PHE A 98 10.48 9.35 -0.74
N PRO A 99 11.36 10.10 -1.43
CA PRO A 99 12.80 9.85 -1.40
C PRO A 99 13.36 9.81 0.02
N SER A 100 14.21 8.83 0.28
CA SER A 100 15.03 8.70 1.48
C SER A 100 16.51 8.87 1.12
N GLU A 101 17.34 9.28 2.08
CA GLU A 101 18.78 9.49 1.84
C GLU A 101 19.65 8.85 2.92
N PRO A 102 20.90 8.45 2.61
CA PRO A 102 21.84 8.00 3.64
C PRO A 102 22.09 9.10 4.69
N ALA A 103 21.99 8.75 5.97
CA ALA A 103 22.30 9.66 7.06
C ALA A 103 23.82 9.67 7.34
N PRO A 104 24.43 10.83 7.64
CA PRO A 104 25.86 10.92 8.00
C PRO A 104 26.25 10.06 9.22
N SER A 105 25.30 9.79 10.12
CA SER A 105 25.47 8.97 11.33
C SER A 105 25.47 7.46 11.07
N GLY A 106 25.34 7.03 9.81
CA GLY A 106 24.94 5.67 9.45
C GLY A 106 23.43 5.49 9.55
N GLY A 107 22.85 4.75 8.59
CA GLY A 107 21.41 4.52 8.48
C GLY A 107 20.71 5.35 7.40
N ILE A 108 19.38 5.33 7.41
CA ILE A 108 18.55 6.02 6.42
C ILE A 108 17.78 7.16 7.08
N ARG A 109 17.86 8.34 6.47
CA ARG A 109 17.04 9.50 6.80
C ARG A 109 15.81 9.53 5.90
N TYR A 110 14.66 9.66 6.55
CA TYR A 110 13.38 9.84 5.88
C TYR A 110 12.58 10.97 6.54
N PRO A 111 12.02 11.91 5.76
CA PRO A 111 12.21 12.09 4.31
C PRO A 111 13.58 12.71 3.96
N SER A 112 14.00 12.67 2.69
CA SER A 112 15.24 13.32 2.21
C SER A 112 15.19 14.85 2.36
N LEU A 113 16.33 15.46 2.72
CA LEU A 113 16.47 16.92 2.79
C LEU A 113 16.47 17.60 1.41
N ARG A 114 16.64 16.84 0.33
CA ARG A 114 16.63 17.37 -1.05
C ARG A 114 15.24 17.68 -1.57
N LEU A 115 14.19 17.34 -0.81
CA LEU A 115 12.82 17.59 -1.22
C LEU A 115 12.47 19.09 -1.18
N PRO A 116 11.63 19.57 -2.12
CA PRO A 116 11.06 20.92 -2.03
C PRO A 116 10.39 21.15 -0.67
N THR A 117 10.56 22.35 -0.10
CA THR A 117 10.13 22.68 1.27
C THR A 117 8.69 22.28 1.59
N PRO A 118 7.67 22.52 0.73
CA PRO A 118 6.29 22.13 1.03
C PRO A 118 6.09 20.61 1.14
N ILE A 119 6.85 19.84 0.35
CA ILE A 119 6.81 18.37 0.37
C ILE A 119 7.52 17.86 1.62
N TYR A 120 8.74 18.36 1.86
CA TYR A 120 9.50 18.01 3.04
C TYR A 120 8.71 18.26 4.32
N GLN A 121 8.12 19.45 4.47
CA GLN A 121 7.31 19.79 5.65
C GLN A 121 6.09 18.89 5.79
N GLY A 122 5.38 18.60 4.70
CA GLY A 122 4.23 17.69 4.71
C GLY A 122 4.61 16.29 5.22
N VAL A 123 5.71 15.72 4.73
CA VAL A 123 6.12 14.38 5.13
C VAL A 123 6.77 14.36 6.52
N ALA A 124 7.63 15.33 6.82
CA ALA A 124 8.34 15.41 8.09
C ALA A 124 7.38 15.67 9.27
N GLN A 125 6.38 16.53 9.09
CA GLN A 125 5.43 16.86 10.16
C GLN A 125 4.29 15.83 10.28
N SER A 126 4.15 14.91 9.34
CA SER A 126 3.17 13.83 9.42
C SER A 126 3.41 12.98 10.68
N PRO A 127 2.35 12.68 11.46
CA PRO A 127 2.46 11.77 12.59
C PRO A 127 2.60 10.31 12.14
N PHE A 128 2.33 9.97 10.88
CA PHE A 128 2.33 8.58 10.40
C PHE A 128 3.56 8.26 9.57
N ALA A 129 3.93 9.12 8.62
CA ALA A 129 4.88 8.82 7.56
C ALA A 129 6.22 8.24 8.09
N ARG A 130 6.84 8.91 9.07
CA ARG A 130 8.11 8.45 9.65
C ARG A 130 8.00 7.11 10.39
N ARG A 131 6.89 6.87 11.09
CA ARG A 131 6.67 5.62 11.83
C ARG A 131 6.42 4.45 10.88
N VAL A 132 5.59 4.66 9.87
CA VAL A 132 5.31 3.65 8.84
C VAL A 132 6.56 3.35 8.03
N PHE A 133 7.33 4.38 7.65
CA PHE A 133 8.61 4.17 6.97
C PHE A 133 9.60 3.40 7.83
N ALA A 134 9.77 3.76 9.11
CA ALA A 134 10.68 3.03 9.99
C ALA A 134 10.30 1.55 10.15
N TRP A 135 9.00 1.26 10.29
CA TRP A 135 8.49 -0.11 10.32
C TRP A 135 8.75 -0.86 9.01
N ALA A 136 8.39 -0.25 7.87
CA ALA A 136 8.58 -0.84 6.55
C ALA A 136 10.06 -1.08 6.25
N TRP A 137 10.91 -0.11 6.61
CA TRP A 137 12.35 -0.21 6.51
C TRP A 137 12.89 -1.34 7.39
N GLY A 138 12.40 -1.52 8.62
CA GLY A 138 12.81 -2.61 9.50
C GLY A 138 12.32 -4.01 9.10
N THR A 139 11.36 -4.11 8.17
CA THR A 139 10.66 -5.36 7.86
C THR A 139 10.93 -5.79 6.41
N PRO A 140 11.69 -6.89 6.16
CA PRO A 140 12.16 -7.24 4.81
C PRO A 140 11.04 -7.39 3.76
N TRP A 141 9.96 -8.10 4.09
CA TRP A 141 8.85 -8.30 3.16
C TRP A 141 8.10 -7.00 2.88
N ALA A 142 7.94 -6.11 3.88
CA ALA A 142 7.26 -4.83 3.71
C ALA A 142 8.11 -3.87 2.88
N ARG A 143 9.43 -3.86 3.13
CA ARG A 143 10.41 -3.09 2.35
C ARG A 143 10.32 -3.44 0.86
N LYS A 144 10.23 -4.73 0.53
CA LYS A 144 10.01 -5.22 -0.85
C LYS A 144 8.64 -4.83 -1.39
N ALA A 145 7.59 -5.13 -0.64
CA ALA A 145 6.21 -4.89 -1.07
C ALA A 145 5.92 -3.41 -1.38
N LEU A 146 6.53 -2.51 -0.61
CA LEU A 146 6.41 -1.05 -0.77
C LEU A 146 7.48 -0.47 -1.72
N GLY A 147 8.33 -1.30 -2.33
CA GLY A 147 9.32 -0.86 -3.32
C GLY A 147 10.43 0.03 -2.75
N LEU A 148 10.77 -0.12 -1.47
CA LEU A 148 11.74 0.75 -0.79
C LEU A 148 13.21 0.38 -1.10
N GLU A 149 13.47 -0.81 -1.64
CA GLU A 149 14.84 -1.29 -1.93
C GLU A 149 15.54 -0.52 -3.07
N GLY A 150 14.77 0.11 -3.97
CA GLY A 150 15.28 0.86 -5.12
C GLY A 150 15.31 2.38 -4.95
N GLN A 151 14.85 2.90 -3.80
CA GLN A 151 14.75 4.35 -3.56
C GLN A 151 16.09 4.98 -3.10
N HIS A 152 17.17 4.21 -3.10
CA HIS A 152 18.50 4.75 -2.87
C HIS A 152 19.00 5.42 -4.15
N LEU A 153 19.04 6.75 -4.11
CA LEU A 153 19.85 7.61 -4.99
C LEU A 153 19.34 7.72 -6.44
N ARG A 154 18.59 8.80 -6.70
CA ARG A 154 19.08 9.85 -7.60
C ARG A 154 18.96 11.21 -6.90
#